data_AF-A0A7C5NJ14-F1
#
_entry.id   AF-A0A7C5NJ14-F1
#
_cell.length_a   1.000
_cell.length_b   1.000
_cell.length_c   1.000
_cell.angle_alpha   90.00
_cell.angle_beta   90.00
_cell.angle_gamma   90.00
#
_symmetry.space_group_name_H-M   'P 1'
#
loop_
_entity.id
_entity.type
_entity.pdbx_description
1 polymer ?
#
loop_
_entity_poly.entity_id
_entity_poly.type
_entity_poly.pdbx_seq_one_letter_code
_entity_poly.pdbx_strand_id
1 'polypeptide(L)' 'MNAIAGAAMLPGPGDTEALMPPALVVHVRRVRGENLWVWYTATDQRLIVRTLTAQPPVPLDW' A
#
# COMPACT_ATOMS: atom_id res chain seq x y z
N MET A 1 10.44 -4.84 9.99
CA MET A 1 9.10 -5.22 9.49
C MET A 1 8.00 -4.55 10.30
N ASN A 2 7.59 -3.32 9.96
CA ASN A 2 6.46 -2.67 10.65
C ASN A 2 5.68 -1.69 9.75
N ALA A 3 5.70 -1.91 8.43
CA ALA A 3 5.14 -0.97 7.46
C ALA A 3 3.66 -0.66 7.74
N ILE A 4 2.88 -1.66 8.15
CA ILE A 4 1.44 -1.52 8.41
C ILE A 4 1.13 -1.46 9.91
N ALA A 5 1.62 -2.43 10.68
CA ALA A 5 1.31 -2.54 12.11
C ALA A 5 1.84 -1.38 12.97
N GLY A 6 2.87 -0.67 12.52
CA GLY A 6 3.42 0.50 13.22
C GLY A 6 2.77 1.83 12.84
N ALA A 7 1.75 1.83 11.98
CA ALA A 7 1.13 3.04 11.48
C ALA A 7 0.11 3.61 12.47
N ALA A 8 0.15 4.93 12.72
CA ALA A 8 -0.89 5.60 13.47
C ALA A 8 -2.22 5.71 12.70
N MET A 9 -2.15 5.71 11.36
CA MET A 9 -3.30 5.81 10.46
C MET A 9 -3.01 5.11 9.12
N LEU A 10 -4.06 4.57 8.51
CA LEU A 10 -4.04 3.89 7.22
C LEU A 10 -5.27 4.31 6.40
N PRO A 11 -5.09 4.80 5.15
CA PRO A 11 -3.83 5.24 4.56
C PRO A 11 -3.22 6.43 5.32
N GLY A 12 -1.91 6.58 5.23
CA GLY A 12 -1.15 7.67 5.83
C GLY A 12 -0.29 8.40 4.80
N PRO A 13 0.44 9.46 5.21
CA PRO A 13 1.16 10.35 4.28
C PRO A 13 2.25 9.68 3.43
N GLY A 14 2.70 8.48 3.80
CA GLY A 14 3.70 7.71 3.05
C GLY A 14 3.11 6.71 2.06
N ASP A 15 1.80 6.74 1.86
CA ASP A 15 1.11 5.86 0.91
C ASP A 15 0.83 6.56 -0.40
N THR A 16 0.85 5.78 -1.47
CA THR A 16 0.48 6.23 -2.81
C THR A 16 -0.68 5.39 -3.32
N GLU A 17 -1.61 6.02 -4.03
CA GLU A 17 -2.68 5.30 -4.71
C GLU A 17 -2.17 4.66 -6.00
N ALA A 18 -2.62 3.43 -6.26
CA ALA A 18 -2.28 2.69 -7.46
C ALA A 18 -3.47 1.88 -7.95
N LEU A 19 -3.51 1.64 -9.27
CA LEU A 19 -4.52 0.79 -9.89
C LEU A 19 -4.05 -0.66 -9.88
N MET A 20 -4.81 -1.52 -9.21
CA MET A 20 -4.67 -2.96 -9.33
C MET A 20 -5.65 -3.48 -10.38
N PRO A 21 -5.18 -4.19 -11.43
CA PRO A 21 -6.06 -4.79 -12.40
C PRO A 21 -7.12 -5.72 -11.76
N PRO A 22 -8.37 -5.73 -12.26
CA PRO A 22 -8.80 -5.06 -13.48
C PRO A 22 -9.20 -3.58 -13.33
N ALA A 23 -9.55 -3.08 -12.13
CA ALA A 23 -9.95 -1.67 -11.92
C ALA A 23 -10.06 -1.26 -10.44
N LEU A 24 -9.26 -1.86 -9.54
CA LEU A 24 -9.34 -1.58 -8.11
C LEU A 24 -8.29 -0.53 -7.71
N VAL A 25 -8.74 0.61 -7.20
CA VAL A 25 -7.83 1.59 -6.54
C VAL A 25 -7.45 1.05 -5.17
N VAL A 26 -6.15 1.00 -4.90
CA VAL A 26 -5.59 0.53 -3.63
C VAL A 26 -4.47 1.46 -3.17
N HIS A 27 -4.12 1.37 -1.89
CA HIS A 27 -2.96 2.08 -1.34
C HIS A 27 -1.74 1.18 -1.37
N VAL A 28 -0.59 1.79 -1.65
CA VAL A 28 0.70 1.12 -1.71
C VAL A 28 1.66 1.79 -0.74
N ARG A 29 2.27 0.97 0.14
CA ARG A 29 3.27 1.41 1.11
C ARG A 29 4.61 0.76 0.88
N ARG A 30 5.68 1.56 0.93
CA ARG A 30 7.04 1.04 0.94
C ARG A 30 7.41 0.43 2.30
N VAL A 31 7.93 -0.79 2.30
CA VAL A 31 8.58 -1.35 3.48
C VAL A 31 9.98 -0.72 3.61
N ARG A 32 10.15 0.18 4.57
CA ARG A 32 11.42 0.86 4.83
C ARG A 32 12.54 -0.16 5.10
N GLY A 33 13.68 0.02 4.42
CA GLY A 33 14.87 -0.82 4.56
C GLY A 33 14.88 -2.09 3.71
N GLU A 34 13.75 -2.47 3.12
CA GLU A 34 13.64 -3.64 2.23
C GLU A 34 13.51 -3.20 0.79
N ASN A 35 13.45 -4.09 -0.20
CA ASN A 35 12.91 -3.82 -1.54
C ASN A 35 11.52 -4.44 -1.72
N LEU A 36 10.58 -4.02 -0.87
CA LEU A 36 9.22 -4.56 -0.80
C LEU A 36 8.17 -3.44 -0.71
N TRP A 37 7.02 -3.70 -1.34
CA TRP A 37 5.86 -2.84 -1.43
C TRP A 37 4.59 -3.61 -1.02
N VAL A 38 3.86 -3.07 -0.04
CA VAL A 38 2.60 -3.66 0.43
C VAL A 38 1.45 -2.98 -0.28
N TRP A 39 0.61 -3.76 -0.95
CA TRP A 39 -0.62 -3.29 -1.59
C TRP A 39 -1.81 -3.64 -0.70
N TYR A 40 -2.65 -2.68 -0.37
CA TYR A 40 -3.74 -2.89 0.58
C TYR A 40 -4.92 -1.93 0.37
N THR A 41 -6.08 -2.32 0.90
CA THR A 41 -7.24 -1.45 1.05
C THR A 41 -7.56 -1.31 2.53
N ALA A 42 -7.84 -0.09 2.99
CA ALA A 42 -8.24 0.19 4.36
C ALA A 42 -9.57 0.92 4.39
N THR A 43 -10.40 0.58 5.37
CA THR A 43 -11.58 1.33 5.80
C THR A 43 -11.49 1.51 7.31
N ASP A 44 -12.42 2.26 7.90
CA ASP A 44 -12.49 2.47 9.35
C ASP A 44 -12.57 1.17 10.17
N GLN A 45 -12.98 0.06 9.55
CA GLN A 45 -13.20 -1.22 10.23
C GLN A 45 -12.27 -2.33 9.76
N ARG A 46 -11.67 -2.21 8.57
CA ARG A 46 -11.01 -3.33 7.92
C ARG A 46 -9.74 -2.89 7.23
N LEU A 47 -8.73 -3.73 7.37
CA LEU A 47 -7.50 -3.68 6.59
C LEU A 47 -7.40 -4.99 5.81
N ILE A 48 -7.28 -4.88 4.49
CA ILE A 48 -7.09 -6.03 3.61
C ILE A 48 -5.76 -5.85 2.90
N VAL A 49 -4.79 -6.70 3.24
CA VAL A 49 -3.54 -6.82 2.48
C VAL A 49 -3.82 -7.65 1.23
N ARG A 50 -3.57 -7.06 0.06
CA ARG A 50 -3.83 -7.69 -1.25
C ARG A 50 -2.63 -8.50 -1.72
N THR A 51 -1.45 -7.91 -1.68
CA THR A 51 -0.20 -8.55 -2.11
C THR A 51 1.03 -7.82 -1.56
N LEU A 52 2.18 -8.47 -1.68
CA LEU A 52 3.50 -7.95 -1.37
C LEU A 52 4.39 -8.15 -2.61
N THR A 53 4.95 -7.08 -3.16
CA THR A 53 5.77 -7.14 -4.38
C THR A 53 7.15 -6.56 -4.16
N ALA A 54 8.14 -7.09 -4.89
CA ALA A 54 9.48 -6.48 -4.95
C ALA A 54 9.62 -5.42 -6.07
N GLN A 55 8.64 -5.38 -6.98
CA GLN A 55 8.55 -4.38 -8.03
C GLN A 55 7.77 -3.15 -7.51
N PRO A 56 8.24 -1.92 -7.79
CA PRO A 56 7.55 -0.70 -7.43
C PRO A 56 6.21 -0.57 -8.17
N PRO A 57 5.20 0.07 -7.54
CA PRO A 57 3.96 0.40 -8.23
C PRO A 57 4.21 1.39 -9.36
N VAL A 58 3.37 1.32 -10.40
CA VAL A 58 3.22 2.43 -11.35
C VAL A 58 2.19 3.40 -10.74
N PRO A 59 2.58 4.62 -10.35
CA PRO A 59 1.66 5.59 -9.77
C PRO A 59 0.58 5.99 -10.77
N LEU A 60 -0.61 6.32 -10.27
CA LEU A 60 -1.71 6.82 -11.11
C LEU A 60 -1.55 8.30 -11.50
N ASP A 61 -0.87 9.09 -10.68
CA ASP A 61 -0.70 10.54 -10.88
C ASP A 61 0.78 10.88 -11.14
N TRP A 62 1.05 11.55 -12.26
CA TRP A 62 2.33 12.17 -12.64
C TRP A 62 2.18 13.69 -12.71
#